data_AF-A0A963D5I1-F1
#
_entry.id   AF-A0A963D5I1-F1
#
_cell.length_a   1.000
_cell.length_b   1.000
_cell.length_c   1.000
_cell.angle_alpha   90.00
_cell.angle_beta   90.00
_cell.angle_gamma   90.00
#
_symmetry.space_group_name_H-M   'P 1'
#
loop_
_entity.id
_entity.type
_entity.pdbx_description
1 polymer ?
#
loop_
_entity_poly.entity_id
_entity_poly.type
_entity_poly.pdbx_seq_one_letter_code
_entity_poly.pdbx_strand_id
1 'polypeptide(L)'
;MHAQAPTASGVVATRILGLDPGLRITGFGLIDKLGSQLRYVASGTIKTPDGALPGRLKTLLDGVREVVATYRPDQAAVEIVFVNVNPQSTLLLGQARGAVICGAVSCDVPMAEYTALQIKQAVVGYGKAHKEQVQHMVQRLLKLDRIPGPDAADALACAICHANSATDGAGLPAHGRRRAGRRLTSI
;
A
#
# COMPACT_ATOMS: atom_id res chain seq x y z
N MET A 1 6.10 -48.63 -18.71
CA MET A 1 6.92 -47.59 -18.06
C MET A 1 6.26 -46.24 -18.31
N HIS A 2 5.39 -45.80 -17.40
CA HIS A 2 4.78 -44.46 -17.48
C HIS A 2 5.58 -43.51 -16.60
N ALA A 3 6.35 -42.63 -17.23
CA ALA A 3 6.97 -41.51 -16.55
C ALA A 3 5.90 -40.46 -16.27
N GLN A 4 5.56 -40.28 -15.00
CA GLN A 4 4.71 -39.17 -14.54
C GLN A 4 5.53 -37.89 -14.57
N ALA A 5 5.09 -36.91 -15.35
CA ALA A 5 5.64 -35.57 -15.35
C ALA A 5 5.39 -34.90 -13.98
N PRO A 6 6.36 -34.15 -13.43
CA PRO A 6 6.14 -33.42 -12.19
C PRO A 6 5.13 -32.29 -12.45
N THR A 7 3.95 -32.41 -11.87
CA THR A 7 2.99 -31.29 -11.78
C THR A 7 3.57 -30.25 -10.84
N ALA A 8 4.17 -29.20 -11.40
CA ALA A 8 4.54 -28.00 -10.66
C ALA A 8 3.24 -27.34 -10.15
N SER A 9 2.85 -27.65 -8.92
CA SER A 9 1.89 -26.83 -8.18
C SER A 9 2.60 -25.53 -7.81
N GLY A 10 2.72 -24.63 -8.78
CA GLY A 10 3.38 -23.35 -8.63
C GLY A 10 2.50 -22.44 -7.80
N VAL A 11 2.79 -22.31 -6.51
CA VAL A 11 2.16 -21.28 -5.68
C VAL A 11 2.58 -19.92 -6.27
N VAL A 12 1.63 -19.21 -6.87
CA VAL A 12 1.86 -17.86 -7.40
C VAL A 12 1.89 -16.91 -6.21
N ALA A 13 2.96 -16.13 -6.09
CA ALA A 13 3.04 -15.11 -5.05
C ALA A 13 2.14 -13.92 -5.42
N THR A 14 1.37 -13.41 -4.46
CA THR A 14 0.61 -12.16 -4.62
C THR A 14 1.49 -10.99 -4.23
N ARG A 15 1.71 -10.06 -5.16
CA ARG A 15 2.46 -8.83 -4.90
C ARG A 15 1.55 -7.73 -4.36
N ILE A 16 1.91 -7.22 -3.19
CA ILE A 16 1.12 -6.24 -2.46
C ILE A 16 1.92 -4.94 -2.31
N LEU A 17 1.31 -3.83 -2.70
CA LEU A 17 1.82 -2.47 -2.53
C LEU A 17 1.17 -1.81 -1.31
N GLY A 18 1.93 -1.46 -0.28
CA GLY A 18 1.49 -0.59 0.81
C GLY A 18 1.88 0.87 0.55
N LEU A 19 0.97 1.79 0.89
CA LEU A 19 1.12 3.23 0.70
C LEU A 19 0.87 3.97 2.03
N ASP A 20 1.79 4.86 2.39
CA ASP A 20 1.69 5.78 3.52
C ASP A 20 1.63 7.24 2.98
N PRO A 21 0.43 7.82 2.81
CA PRO A 21 0.28 9.10 2.14
C PRO A 21 0.74 10.27 3.00
N GLY A 22 1.54 11.14 2.39
CA GLY A 22 1.88 12.44 2.96
C GLY A 22 2.14 13.46 1.85
N LEU A 23 1.75 14.72 2.10
CA LEU A 23 1.82 15.75 1.05
C LEU A 23 3.27 16.04 0.64
N ARG A 24 4.23 16.05 1.57
CA ARG A 24 5.66 16.25 1.29
C ARG A 24 6.34 14.95 0.87
N ILE A 25 6.07 13.89 1.60
CA ILE A 25 6.69 12.58 1.46
C ILE A 25 5.56 11.56 1.55
N THR A 26 5.46 10.69 0.56
CA THR A 26 4.60 9.51 0.59
C THR A 26 5.49 8.28 0.57
N GLY A 27 5.35 7.40 1.56
CA GLY A 27 6.05 6.13 1.63
C GLY A 27 5.42 5.08 0.72
N PHE A 28 6.23 4.21 0.13
CA PHE A 28 5.75 2.99 -0.52
C PHE A 28 6.57 1.77 -0.09
N GLY A 29 5.91 0.61 -0.02
CA GLY A 29 6.53 -0.67 0.28
C GLY A 29 5.87 -1.79 -0.49
N LEU A 30 6.67 -2.68 -1.07
CA LEU A 30 6.22 -3.85 -1.82
C LEU A 30 6.68 -5.13 -1.14
N ILE A 31 5.75 -6.07 -1.01
CA ILE A 31 6.01 -7.41 -0.52
C ILE A 31 5.35 -8.43 -1.43
N ASP A 32 5.94 -9.62 -1.51
CA ASP A 32 5.33 -10.79 -2.11
C ASP A 32 4.81 -11.71 -0.99
N LYS A 33 3.55 -12.13 -1.08
CA LYS A 33 2.91 -13.11 -0.19
C LYS A 33 2.85 -14.47 -0.89
N LEU A 34 3.45 -15.48 -0.28
CA LEU A 34 3.44 -16.87 -0.72
C LEU A 34 2.91 -17.77 0.41
N GLY A 35 1.61 -18.06 0.41
CA GLY A 35 0.97 -18.71 1.56
C GLY A 35 1.10 -17.85 2.82
N SER A 36 1.78 -18.36 3.84
CA SER A 36 2.10 -17.62 5.07
C SER A 36 3.44 -16.85 5.01
N GLN A 37 4.25 -17.05 3.97
CA GLN A 37 5.55 -16.39 3.85
C GLN A 37 5.40 -15.00 3.24
N LEU A 38 6.02 -14.01 3.87
CA LEU A 38 6.20 -12.67 3.32
C LEU A 38 7.64 -12.48 2.86
N ARG A 39 7.83 -11.82 1.71
CA ARG A 39 9.15 -11.45 1.18
C ARG A 39 9.17 -9.99 0.81
N TYR A 40 10.21 -9.28 1.21
CA TYR A 40 10.45 -7.91 0.76
C TYR A 40 10.78 -7.88 -0.74
N VAL A 41 10.23 -6.89 -1.44
CA VAL A 41 10.52 -6.62 -2.85
C VAL A 41 11.24 -5.29 -3.01
N ALA A 42 10.62 -4.20 -2.55
CA ALA A 42 11.16 -2.85 -2.65
C ALA A 42 10.46 -1.92 -1.65
N SER A 43 11.11 -0.81 -1.30
CA SER A 43 10.48 0.30 -0.58
C SER A 43 11.19 1.60 -0.89
N GLY A 44 10.52 2.71 -0.65
CA GLY A 44 11.05 4.03 -0.94
C GLY A 44 10.07 5.13 -0.60
N THR A 45 10.33 6.32 -1.15
CA THR A 45 9.49 7.50 -0.94
C THR A 45 9.27 8.24 -2.24
N ILE A 46 8.07 8.78 -2.42
CA ILE A 46 7.75 9.78 -3.44
C ILE A 46 7.81 11.14 -2.75
N LYS A 47 8.76 11.99 -3.17
CA LYS A 47 8.97 13.32 -2.58
C LYS A 47 8.37 14.38 -3.49
N THR A 48 7.53 15.24 -2.93
CA THR A 48 7.03 16.40 -3.68
C THR A 48 7.96 17.59 -3.50
N PRO A 49 8.27 18.33 -4.57
CA PRO A 49 9.00 19.58 -4.43
C PRO A 49 8.14 20.63 -3.70
N ASP A 50 8.79 21.69 -3.23
CA ASP A 50 8.07 22.88 -2.80
C ASP A 50 7.30 23.51 -3.97
N GLY A 51 6.24 24.24 -3.65
CA GLY A 51 5.41 24.93 -4.64
C GLY A 51 3.91 24.76 -4.41
N ALA A 52 3.14 25.12 -5.44
CA ALA A 52 1.69 25.12 -5.38
C ALA A 52 1.13 23.70 -5.22
N LEU A 53 0.09 23.59 -4.39
CA LEU A 53 -0.59 22.33 -4.07
C LEU A 53 -0.95 21.47 -5.31
N PRO A 54 -1.54 22.01 -6.39
CA PRO A 54 -1.92 21.19 -7.55
C PRO A 54 -0.73 20.45 -8.19
N GLY A 55 0.43 21.11 -8.31
CA GLY A 55 1.65 20.50 -8.83
C GLY A 55 2.15 19.37 -7.94
N ARG A 56 2.07 19.56 -6.62
CA ARG A 56 2.47 18.55 -5.63
C ARG A 56 1.55 17.33 -5.66
N LEU A 57 0.24 17.54 -5.78
CA LEU A 57 -0.72 16.44 -5.95
C LEU A 57 -0.48 15.66 -7.26
N LYS A 58 -0.14 16.36 -8.35
CA LYS A 58 0.27 15.72 -9.62
C LYS A 58 1.52 14.86 -9.43
N THR A 59 2.54 15.36 -8.73
CA THR A 59 3.76 14.58 -8.42
C THR A 59 3.44 13.30 -7.65
N LEU A 60 2.56 13.35 -6.66
CA LEU A 60 2.14 12.15 -5.93
C LEU A 60 1.44 11.15 -6.85
N LEU A 61 0.47 11.63 -7.64
CA LEU A 61 -0.28 10.79 -8.57
C LEU A 61 0.63 10.11 -9.59
N ASP A 62 1.52 10.86 -10.23
CA ASP A 62 2.44 10.33 -11.24
C ASP A 62 3.48 9.40 -10.61
N GLY A 63 4.00 9.73 -9.42
CA GLY A 63 4.95 8.87 -8.71
C GLY A 63 4.35 7.52 -8.32
N VAL A 64 3.08 7.49 -7.89
CA VAL A 64 2.39 6.22 -7.61
C VAL A 64 2.21 5.41 -8.89
N ARG A 65 1.85 6.05 -10.02
CA ARG A 65 1.76 5.38 -11.32
C ARG A 65 3.09 4.78 -11.75
N GLU A 66 4.19 5.48 -11.53
CA GLU A 66 5.54 4.98 -11.81
C GLU A 66 5.87 3.74 -10.98
N VAL A 67 5.57 3.77 -9.67
CA VAL A 67 5.74 2.60 -8.78
C VAL A 67 4.90 1.43 -9.29
N VAL A 68 3.63 1.65 -9.63
CA VAL A 68 2.74 0.59 -10.16
C VAL A 68 3.26 0.04 -11.49
N ALA A 69 3.69 0.90 -12.42
CA ALA A 69 4.23 0.48 -13.71
C ALA A 69 5.53 -0.35 -13.57
N THR A 70 6.38 0.05 -12.62
CA THR A 70 7.68 -0.59 -12.35
C THR A 70 7.50 -1.97 -11.73
N TYR A 71 6.69 -2.07 -10.68
CA TYR A 71 6.63 -3.29 -9.86
C TYR A 71 5.43 -4.19 -10.12
N ARG A 72 4.40 -3.69 -10.82
CA ARG A 72 3.18 -4.39 -11.21
C ARG A 72 2.53 -5.14 -10.03
N PRO A 73 2.13 -4.43 -8.95
CA PRO A 73 1.45 -5.07 -7.83
C PRO A 73 0.07 -5.61 -8.25
N ASP A 74 -0.31 -6.74 -7.66
CA ASP A 74 -1.63 -7.34 -7.85
C ASP A 74 -2.69 -6.62 -7.01
N GLN A 75 -2.28 -6.09 -5.85
CA GLN A 75 -3.14 -5.42 -4.88
C GLN A 75 -2.41 -4.26 -4.21
N ALA A 76 -3.16 -3.28 -3.73
CA ALA A 76 -2.65 -2.16 -2.96
C ALA A 76 -3.39 -2.00 -1.63
N ALA A 77 -2.71 -1.41 -0.66
CA ALA A 77 -3.25 -1.06 0.65
C ALA A 77 -2.82 0.36 1.03
N VAL A 78 -3.71 1.10 1.66
CA VAL A 78 -3.44 2.47 2.12
C VAL A 78 -3.98 2.70 3.53
N GLU A 79 -3.28 3.51 4.31
CA GLU A 79 -3.78 3.93 5.61
C GLU A 79 -5.01 4.85 5.50
N ILE A 80 -5.98 4.63 6.40
CA ILE A 80 -7.10 5.53 6.67
C ILE A 80 -6.60 6.64 7.60
N VAL A 81 -6.71 7.87 7.12
CA VAL A 81 -6.36 9.06 7.90
C VAL A 81 -7.60 9.54 8.65
N PHE A 82 -7.48 9.71 9.97
CA PHE A 82 -8.50 10.36 10.80
C PHE A 82 -8.22 11.85 10.97
N VAL A 83 -9.27 12.63 11.22
CA VAL A 83 -9.18 14.07 11.45
C VAL A 83 -8.29 14.35 12.65
N ASN A 84 -7.26 15.19 12.45
CA ASN A 84 -6.33 15.57 13.50
C ASN A 84 -6.71 16.94 14.10
N VAL A 85 -6.04 17.35 15.17
CA VAL A 85 -6.27 18.61 15.92
C VAL A 85 -6.23 19.85 15.03
N ASN A 86 -5.46 19.83 13.94
CA ASN A 86 -5.40 20.92 12.96
C ASN A 86 -6.21 20.59 11.69
N PRO A 87 -7.35 21.26 11.44
CA PRO A 87 -8.19 21.02 10.28
C PRO A 87 -7.50 21.31 8.94
N GLN A 88 -6.63 22.33 8.89
CA GLN A 88 -5.92 22.71 7.67
C GLN A 88 -4.92 21.63 7.24
N SER A 89 -4.14 21.11 8.19
CA SER A 89 -3.22 20.00 7.92
C SER A 89 -3.97 18.72 7.53
N THR A 90 -5.13 18.47 8.15
CA THR A 90 -5.99 17.33 7.81
C THR A 90 -6.52 17.43 6.39
N LEU A 91 -6.97 18.61 5.96
CA LEU A 91 -7.48 18.83 4.60
C LEU A 91 -6.39 18.58 3.55
N LEU A 92 -5.18 19.10 3.78
CA LEU A 92 -4.02 18.88 2.91
C LEU A 92 -3.62 17.41 2.83
N LEU A 93 -3.66 16.69 3.96
CA LEU A 93 -3.39 15.26 4.01
C LEU A 93 -4.48 14.46 3.27
N GLY A 94 -5.75 14.82 3.43
CA GLY A 94 -6.86 14.22 2.68
C GLY A 94 -6.71 14.39 1.16
N GLN A 95 -6.25 15.56 0.71
CA GLN A 95 -5.96 15.81 -0.71
C GLN A 95 -4.78 14.98 -1.23
N ALA A 96 -3.68 14.90 -0.46
CA ALA A 96 -2.53 14.06 -0.79
C ALA A 96 -2.93 12.58 -0.88
N ARG A 97 -3.68 12.09 0.09
CA ARG A 97 -4.25 10.74 0.10
C ARG A 97 -5.13 10.49 -1.12
N GLY A 98 -6.00 11.43 -1.47
CA GLY A 98 -6.82 11.34 -2.69
C GLY A 98 -5.97 11.19 -3.96
N ALA A 99 -4.89 11.96 -4.09
CA ALA A 99 -3.96 11.84 -5.22
C ALA A 99 -3.26 10.47 -5.27
N VAL A 100 -2.83 9.95 -4.12
CA VAL A 100 -2.19 8.62 -3.99
C VAL A 100 -3.14 7.50 -4.38
N ILE A 101 -4.37 7.52 -3.86
CA ILE A 101 -5.42 6.54 -4.20
C ILE A 101 -5.71 6.59 -5.69
N CYS A 102 -5.98 7.77 -6.24
CA CYS A 102 -6.23 7.98 -7.67
C CYS A 102 -5.09 7.48 -8.54
N GLY A 103 -3.83 7.68 -8.13
CA GLY A 103 -2.65 7.18 -8.83
C GLY A 103 -2.72 5.67 -9.04
N ALA A 104 -2.91 4.91 -7.97
CA ALA A 104 -2.96 3.45 -8.02
C ALA A 104 -4.21 2.90 -8.72
N VAL A 105 -5.41 3.39 -8.37
CA VAL A 105 -6.67 2.86 -8.95
C VAL A 105 -6.84 3.25 -10.42
N SER A 106 -6.21 4.34 -10.88
CA SER A 106 -6.18 4.68 -12.31
C SER A 106 -5.35 3.72 -13.17
N CYS A 107 -4.57 2.84 -12.53
CA CYS A 107 -3.84 1.75 -13.15
C CYS A 107 -4.53 0.38 -12.95
N ASP A 108 -5.83 0.38 -12.57
CA ASP A 108 -6.64 -0.81 -12.33
C ASP A 108 -6.13 -1.73 -11.20
N VAL A 109 -5.34 -1.20 -10.24
CA VAL A 109 -4.90 -1.94 -9.05
C VAL A 109 -5.98 -1.89 -7.97
N PRO A 110 -6.54 -3.04 -7.54
CA PRO A 110 -7.49 -3.10 -6.42
C PRO A 110 -6.86 -2.57 -5.15
N MET A 111 -7.60 -1.75 -4.39
CA MET A 111 -7.10 -1.12 -3.17
C MET A 111 -7.98 -1.42 -1.95
N ALA A 112 -7.33 -1.78 -0.84
CA ALA A 112 -7.96 -1.87 0.48
C ALA A 112 -7.48 -0.74 1.40
N GLU A 113 -8.27 -0.42 2.42
CA GLU A 113 -7.98 0.66 3.35
C GLU A 113 -7.93 0.11 4.79
N TYR A 114 -6.94 0.56 5.57
CA TYR A 114 -6.73 0.10 6.95
C TYR A 114 -6.50 1.25 7.92
N THR A 115 -7.07 1.16 9.11
CA THR A 115 -6.78 2.11 10.20
C THR A 115 -5.38 1.90 10.77
N ALA A 116 -4.78 2.95 11.33
CA ALA A 116 -3.53 2.85 12.08
C ALA A 116 -3.56 1.73 13.15
N LEU A 117 -4.72 1.52 13.78
CA LEU A 117 -4.92 0.48 14.78
C LEU A 117 -4.79 -0.92 14.17
N GLN A 118 -5.46 -1.17 13.05
CA GLN A 118 -5.39 -2.45 12.33
C GLN A 118 -3.96 -2.73 11.85
N ILE A 119 -3.28 -1.73 11.30
CA ILE A 119 -1.89 -1.86 10.84
C ILE A 119 -0.98 -2.24 12.01
N LYS A 120 -1.07 -1.52 13.13
CA LYS A 120 -0.28 -1.83 14.33
C LYS A 120 -0.58 -3.23 14.84
N GLN A 121 -1.85 -3.59 15.00
CA GLN A 121 -2.27 -4.92 15.46
C GLN A 121 -1.72 -6.03 14.57
N ALA A 122 -1.78 -5.88 13.24
CA ALA A 122 -1.32 -6.89 12.30
C ALA A 122 0.20 -7.10 12.30
N VAL A 123 0.99 -6.08 12.68
CA VAL A 123 2.46 -6.13 12.66
C VAL A 123 3.04 -6.51 14.02
N VAL A 124 2.51 -5.98 15.12
CA VAL A 124 3.09 -6.14 16.47
C VAL A 124 2.26 -7.05 17.39
N GLY A 125 1.05 -7.43 16.99
CA GLY A 125 0.12 -8.24 17.77
C GLY A 125 -0.81 -7.46 18.72
N TYR A 126 -0.62 -6.14 18.90
CA TYR A 126 -1.49 -5.29 19.72
C TYR A 126 -1.52 -3.83 19.24
N GLY A 127 -2.61 -3.10 19.51
CA GLY A 127 -2.89 -1.81 18.87
C GLY A 127 -2.14 -0.58 19.40
N LYS A 128 -1.48 -0.67 20.56
CA LYS A 128 -0.84 0.46 21.25
C LYS A 128 0.68 0.53 21.06
N ALA A 129 1.23 -0.18 20.08
CA ALA A 129 2.68 -0.18 19.86
C ALA A 129 3.24 1.19 19.45
N HIS A 130 4.44 1.47 19.93
CA HIS A 130 5.25 2.62 19.54
C HIS A 130 5.77 2.47 18.10
N LYS A 131 6.04 3.58 17.40
CA LYS A 131 6.52 3.57 16.01
C LYS A 131 7.80 2.75 15.83
N GLU A 132 8.73 2.85 16.78
CA GLU A 132 9.99 2.07 16.78
C GLU A 132 9.72 0.55 16.79
N GLN A 133 8.72 0.11 17.56
CA GLN A 133 8.36 -1.31 17.62
C GLN A 133 7.80 -1.80 16.29
N VAL A 134 7.02 -0.97 15.58
CA VAL A 134 6.55 -1.28 14.22
C VAL A 134 7.74 -1.43 13.27
N GLN A 135 8.72 -0.52 13.31
CA GLN A 135 9.90 -0.62 12.44
C GLN A 135 10.71 -1.90 12.68
N HIS A 136 10.96 -2.25 13.95
CA HIS A 136 11.66 -3.49 14.31
C HIS A 136 10.88 -4.73 13.88
N MET A 137 9.55 -4.72 14.03
CA MET A 137 8.72 -5.84 13.60
C MET A 137 8.67 -5.98 12.08
N VAL A 138 8.59 -4.87 11.33
CA VAL A 138 8.70 -4.89 9.86
C VAL A 138 10.04 -5.49 9.44
N GLN A 139 11.15 -5.05 10.05
CA GLN A 139 12.47 -5.61 9.78
C GLN A 139 12.49 -7.13 9.99
N ARG A 140 11.95 -7.59 11.12
CA ARG A 140 11.91 -9.01 11.49
C ARG A 140 11.03 -9.84 10.55
N LEU A 141 9.81 -9.38 10.28
CA LEU A 141 8.82 -10.10 9.46
C LEU A 141 9.29 -10.24 8.02
N LEU A 142 10.01 -9.23 7.50
CA LEU A 142 10.52 -9.21 6.14
C LEU A 142 11.99 -9.61 6.01
N LYS A 143 12.64 -9.97 7.13
CA LYS A 143 14.06 -10.35 7.21
C LYS A 143 15.00 -9.34 6.57
N LEU A 144 14.78 -8.04 6.86
CA LEU A 144 15.62 -6.96 6.32
C LEU A 144 16.93 -6.86 7.10
N ASP A 145 18.04 -6.62 6.40
CA ASP A 145 19.38 -6.48 7.00
C ASP A 145 19.49 -5.28 7.94
N ARG A 146 18.66 -4.25 7.74
CA ARG A 146 18.64 -3.03 8.55
C ARG A 146 17.21 -2.56 8.82
N ILE A 147 17.06 -1.77 9.87
CA ILE A 147 15.80 -1.11 10.21
C ILE A 147 15.42 -0.17 9.05
N PRO A 148 14.21 -0.29 8.47
CA PRO A 148 13.76 0.64 7.44
C PRO A 148 13.51 2.03 8.02
N GLY A 149 13.70 3.07 7.20
CA GLY A 149 13.30 4.43 7.57
C GLY A 149 11.79 4.52 7.87
N PRO A 150 11.33 5.55 8.60
CA PRO A 150 9.96 5.65 9.10
C PRO A 150 8.90 5.53 8.01
N ASP A 151 8.99 6.30 6.93
CA ASP A 151 7.99 6.28 5.85
C ASP A 151 7.95 4.91 5.13
N ALA A 152 9.11 4.27 4.96
CA ALA A 152 9.21 2.95 4.35
C ALA A 152 8.65 1.86 5.28
N ALA A 153 8.86 1.99 6.59
CA ALA A 153 8.34 1.07 7.59
C ALA A 153 6.82 1.15 7.70
N ASP A 154 6.25 2.36 7.74
CA ASP A 154 4.81 2.59 7.83
C ASP A 154 4.11 2.04 6.55
N ALA A 155 4.70 2.25 5.36
CA ALA A 155 4.20 1.67 4.13
C ALA A 155 4.32 0.13 4.05
N LEU A 156 5.44 -0.46 4.46
CA LEU A 156 5.62 -1.91 4.53
C LEU A 156 4.68 -2.55 5.56
N ALA A 157 4.45 -1.89 6.70
CA ALA A 157 3.49 -2.32 7.71
C ALA A 157 2.07 -2.37 7.14
N CYS A 158 1.68 -1.38 6.33
CA CYS A 158 0.40 -1.38 5.62
C CYS A 158 0.26 -2.59 4.68
N ALA A 159 1.32 -2.90 3.91
CA ALA A 159 1.33 -4.08 3.04
C ALA A 159 1.22 -5.40 3.83
N ILE A 160 1.93 -5.52 4.95
CA ILE A 160 1.85 -6.69 5.85
C ILE A 160 0.45 -6.83 6.44
N CYS A 161 -0.17 -5.72 6.85
CA CYS A 161 -1.54 -5.71 7.34
C CYS A 161 -2.50 -6.31 6.31
N HIS A 162 -2.42 -5.85 5.07
CA HIS A 162 -3.24 -6.38 3.98
C HIS A 162 -2.99 -7.86 3.73
N ALA A 163 -1.71 -8.26 3.69
CA ALA A 163 -1.32 -9.65 3.52
C ALA A 163 -1.94 -10.55 4.61
N ASN A 164 -1.95 -10.11 5.86
CA ASN A 164 -2.52 -10.89 6.96
C ASN A 164 -4.05 -10.93 6.89
N SER A 165 -4.72 -9.79 6.65
CA SER A 165 -6.18 -9.70 6.56
C SER A 165 -6.79 -10.45 5.37
N ALA A 166 -6.07 -10.57 4.25
CA ALA A 166 -6.54 -11.35 3.10
C ALA A 166 -6.67 -12.86 3.38
N THR A 167 -6.10 -13.36 4.49
CA THR A 167 -6.20 -14.76 4.91
C THR A 167 -7.52 -15.06 5.63
N ASP A 168 -8.16 -14.04 6.22
CA ASP A 168 -9.30 -14.19 7.15
C ASP A 168 -10.68 -14.21 6.47
N GLY A 169 -10.75 -14.46 5.15
CA GLY A 169 -12.04 -14.70 4.46
C GLY A 169 -12.95 -13.48 4.29
N ALA A 170 -12.53 -12.28 4.69
CA ALA A 170 -13.24 -11.05 4.38
C ALA A 170 -12.99 -10.68 2.92
N GLY A 171 -13.90 -11.11 2.04
CA GLY A 171 -13.88 -10.81 0.62
C GLY A 171 -13.56 -9.34 0.39
N LEU A 172 -12.51 -9.10 -0.41
CA LEU A 172 -12.32 -7.80 -1.04
C LEU A 172 -13.66 -7.39 -1.66
N PRO A 173 -14.17 -6.17 -1.42
CA PRO A 173 -15.14 -5.63 -2.34
C PRO A 173 -14.42 -5.54 -3.67
N ALA A 174 -14.66 -6.54 -4.52
CA ALA A 174 -14.35 -6.50 -5.93
C ALA A 174 -15.11 -5.28 -6.45
N HIS A 175 -14.45 -4.13 -6.47
CA HIS A 175 -14.89 -3.00 -7.28
C HIS A 175 -14.83 -3.54 -8.69
N GLY A 176 -16.00 -4.05 -9.13
CA GLY A 176 -16.11 -4.84 -10.32
C GLY A 176 -15.47 -4.09 -11.47
N ARG A 177 -14.87 -4.85 -12.38
CA ARG A 177 -14.52 -4.42 -13.73
C ARG A 177 -15.78 -3.94 -14.46
N ARG A 178 -16.37 -2.83 -14.02
CA ARG A 178 -17.29 -2.05 -14.82
C ARG A 178 -16.40 -1.04 -15.51
N ARG A 179 -16.20 -1.24 -16.82
CA ARG A 179 -15.77 -0.15 -17.71
C ARG A 179 -16.77 0.99 -17.50
N ALA A 180 -16.42 1.95 -16.65
CA ALA A 180 -17.15 3.18 -16.54
C ALA A 180 -16.88 3.96 -17.83
N GLY A 181 -17.75 3.78 -18.82
CA GLY A 181 -17.86 4.76 -19.89
C GLY A 181 -18.04 6.12 -19.22
N ARG A 182 -17.08 7.02 -19.42
CA ARG A 182 -17.19 8.43 -19.02
C ARG A 182 -18.54 8.94 -19.50
N ARG A 183 -19.50 9.13 -18.60
CA ARG A 183 -20.73 9.87 -18.92
C ARG A 183 -20.38 11.34 -18.89
N LEU A 184 -19.75 11.81 -19.98
CA LEU A 184 -19.87 13.20 -20.38
C LEU A 184 -21.29 13.34 -20.94
N THR A 185 -22.25 13.64 -20.07
CA THR A 185 -23.54 14.16 -20.53
C THR A 185 -23.34 15.64 -20.78
N SER A 186 -23.18 16.01 -22.04
CA SER A 186 -23.38 17.38 -22.49
C SER A 186 -24.82 17.80 -22.19
N ILE A 187 -24.98 18.99 -21.60
CA ILE A 187 -26.27 19.68 -21.43
C ILE A 187 -26.78 20.15 -22.79
#